data_AF-A0A074LM10-F1
#
_entry.id   AF-A0A074LM10-F1
#
_cell.length_a   1.000
_cell.length_b   1.000
_cell.length_c   1.000
_cell.angle_alpha   90.00
_cell.angle_beta   90.00
_cell.angle_gamma   90.00
#
_symmetry.space_group_name_H-M   'P 1'
#
loop_
_entity.id
_entity.type
_entity.pdbx_description
1 polymer ?
#
loop_
_entity_poly.entity_id
_entity_poly.type
_entity_poly.pdbx_seq_one_letter_code
_entity_poly.pdbx_strand_id
1 'polypeptide(L)'
;MERRFAGVMLLVVGAVLALGALGLITISMYYLWPLFMIVPGILFHVRFFMFGGRDPGVLVPGGVLTVIGCLFLFCNLFGWGMLHGLWPIFVLAPAVGLFELYLFGGRNPGLLVPVTVLTLVAVVFLGFNALNGMFGGILGLVLVGVGAWVLFGRGGKKKDSFF
;
A
#
# COMPACT_ATOMS: atom_id res chain seq x y z
N MET A 1 -26.36 -12.41 -2.74
CA MET A 1 -25.04 -11.81 -3.06
C MET A 1 -24.16 -11.66 -1.81
N GLU A 2 -24.75 -11.42 -0.63
CA GLU A 2 -24.06 -11.06 0.63
C GLU A 2 -23.14 -12.16 1.20
N ARG A 3 -23.55 -13.43 1.16
CA ARG A 3 -22.72 -14.55 1.64
C ARG A 3 -21.47 -14.78 0.78
N ARG A 4 -21.51 -14.39 -0.49
CA ARG A 4 -20.39 -14.56 -1.41
C ARG A 4 -19.27 -13.56 -1.11
N PHE A 5 -19.61 -12.35 -0.71
CA PHE A 5 -18.62 -11.31 -0.41
C PHE A 5 -17.91 -11.56 0.93
N ALA A 6 -18.68 -11.88 1.98
CA ALA A 6 -18.13 -12.34 3.26
C ALA A 6 -17.30 -13.61 3.07
N GLY A 7 -17.78 -14.54 2.23
CA GLY A 7 -17.05 -15.74 1.83
C GLY A 7 -15.73 -15.41 1.17
N VAL A 8 -15.69 -14.52 0.16
CA VAL A 8 -14.46 -14.11 -0.54
C VAL A 8 -13.48 -13.40 0.39
N MET A 9 -13.93 -12.50 1.27
CA MET A 9 -13.06 -11.88 2.27
C MET A 9 -12.44 -12.92 3.21
N LEU A 10 -13.24 -13.88 3.69
CA LEU A 10 -12.76 -14.95 4.56
C LEU A 10 -11.83 -15.92 3.81
N LEU A 11 -12.06 -16.11 2.51
CA LEU A 11 -11.21 -16.91 1.63
C LEU A 11 -9.86 -16.22 1.37
N VAL A 12 -9.84 -14.91 1.16
CA VAL A 12 -8.60 -14.14 0.97
C VAL A 12 -7.80 -14.12 2.27
N VAL A 13 -8.45 -13.82 3.40
CA VAL A 13 -7.80 -13.85 4.72
C VAL A 13 -7.30 -15.27 5.05
N GLY A 14 -8.12 -16.29 4.80
CA GLY A 14 -7.77 -17.69 5.03
C GLY A 14 -6.64 -18.20 4.14
N ALA A 15 -6.62 -17.81 2.86
CA ALA A 15 -5.56 -18.17 1.93
C ALA A 15 -4.22 -17.54 2.35
N VAL A 16 -4.23 -16.28 2.77
CA VAL A 16 -3.06 -15.58 3.28
C VAL A 16 -2.52 -16.23 4.56
N LEU A 17 -3.41 -16.62 5.48
CA LEU A 17 -3.03 -17.36 6.70
C LEU A 17 -2.50 -18.77 6.39
N ALA A 18 -3.12 -19.47 5.43
CA ALA A 18 -2.70 -20.81 5.01
C ALA A 18 -1.31 -20.78 4.35
N LEU A 19 -1.02 -19.77 3.53
CA LEU A 19 0.30 -19.59 2.92
C LEU A 19 1.40 -19.32 3.95
N GLY A 20 1.07 -18.61 5.03
CA GLY A 20 1.96 -18.49 6.19
C GLY A 20 2.17 -19.81 6.92
N ALA A 21 1.09 -20.58 7.13
CA ALA A 21 1.13 -21.84 7.88
C ALA A 21 1.87 -22.98 7.14
N LEU A 22 1.97 -22.91 5.81
CA LEU A 22 2.70 -23.88 4.98
C LEU A 22 4.23 -23.80 5.13
N GLY A 23 4.77 -22.93 5.99
CA GLY A 23 6.20 -22.88 6.29
C GLY A 23 7.06 -22.26 5.19
N LEU A 24 6.43 -21.66 4.16
CA LEU A 24 7.10 -20.81 3.17
C LEU A 24 7.58 -19.48 3.80
N ILE A 25 7.17 -19.20 5.05
CA ILE A 25 7.40 -17.96 5.80
C ILE A 25 7.60 -18.34 7.28
N THR A 26 8.62 -17.82 7.95
CA THR A 26 8.83 -18.03 9.39
C THR A 26 7.81 -17.21 10.18
N ILE A 27 6.70 -17.83 10.62
CA ILE A 27 5.71 -17.17 11.47
C ILE A 27 6.29 -16.99 12.87
N SER A 28 6.89 -15.83 13.10
CA SER A 28 7.17 -15.30 14.44
C SER A 28 5.99 -14.45 14.93
N MET A 29 5.76 -14.45 16.24
CA MET A 29 4.77 -13.58 16.92
C MET A 29 4.94 -12.10 16.53
N TYR A 30 6.16 -11.70 16.17
CA TYR A 30 6.48 -10.36 15.66
C TYR A 30 5.68 -10.00 14.40
N TYR A 31 5.40 -10.94 13.50
CA TYR A 31 4.72 -10.66 12.22
C TYR A 31 3.19 -10.61 12.32
N LEU A 32 2.62 -10.93 13.50
CA LEU A 32 1.17 -10.96 13.72
C LEU A 32 0.58 -9.58 14.06
N TRP A 33 1.40 -8.56 14.30
CA TRP A 33 0.92 -7.22 14.65
C TRP A 33 -0.12 -6.61 13.68
N PRO A 34 -0.10 -6.86 12.34
CA PRO A 34 -1.11 -6.33 11.43
C PRO A 34 -2.51 -6.87 11.71
N LEU A 35 -2.65 -8.02 12.39
CA LEU A 35 -3.96 -8.49 12.86
C LEU A 35 -4.63 -7.47 13.78
N PHE A 36 -3.87 -6.72 14.58
CA PHE A 36 -4.45 -5.69 15.45
C PHE A 36 -5.13 -4.57 14.66
N MET A 37 -4.75 -4.33 13.40
CA MET A 37 -5.46 -3.42 12.49
C MET A 37 -6.57 -4.11 11.71
N ILE A 38 -6.34 -5.35 11.23
CA ILE A 38 -7.35 -6.09 10.46
C ILE A 38 -8.58 -6.44 11.31
N VAL A 39 -8.39 -6.86 12.56
CA VAL A 39 -9.47 -7.24 13.48
C VAL A 39 -10.51 -6.13 13.67
N PRO A 40 -10.15 -4.90 14.06
CA PRO A 40 -11.13 -3.81 14.16
C PRO A 40 -11.71 -3.43 12.80
N GLY A 41 -10.93 -3.47 11.71
CA GLY A 41 -11.44 -3.25 10.36
C GLY A 41 -12.57 -4.22 10.00
N ILE A 42 -12.33 -5.53 10.17
CA ILE A 42 -13.35 -6.57 9.97
C ILE A 42 -14.52 -6.37 10.94
N LEU A 43 -14.27 -6.02 12.20
CA LEU A 43 -15.34 -5.80 13.18
C LEU A 43 -16.30 -4.69 12.72
N PHE A 44 -15.79 -3.62 12.12
CA PHE A 44 -16.60 -2.55 11.55
C PHE A 44 -17.46 -3.04 10.38
N HIS A 45 -16.89 -3.84 9.47
CA HIS A 45 -17.67 -4.46 8.39
C HIS A 45 -18.75 -5.40 8.92
N VAL A 46 -18.41 -6.31 9.84
CA VAL A 46 -19.38 -7.26 10.41
C VAL A 46 -20.47 -6.52 11.18
N ARG A 47 -20.15 -5.47 11.94
CA ARG A 47 -21.16 -4.63 12.61
C ARG A 47 -22.10 -3.96 11.61
N PHE A 48 -21.57 -3.38 10.53
CA PHE A 48 -22.39 -2.75 9.50
C PHE A 48 -23.41 -3.74 8.92
N PHE A 49 -22.95 -4.96 8.57
CA PHE A 49 -23.82 -5.98 7.98
C PHE A 49 -24.78 -6.62 9.00
N MET A 50 -24.37 -6.80 10.26
CA MET A 50 -25.24 -7.36 11.31
C MET A 50 -26.33 -6.39 11.78
N PHE A 51 -26.06 -5.08 11.77
CA PHE A 51 -27.03 -4.05 12.21
C PHE A 51 -27.89 -3.49 11.06
N GLY A 52 -27.96 -4.19 9.93
CA GLY A 52 -28.88 -3.86 8.83
C GLY A 52 -28.52 -2.58 8.08
N GLY A 53 -27.24 -2.19 8.07
CA GLY A 53 -26.76 -1.09 7.25
C GLY A 53 -27.17 0.31 7.71
N ARG A 54 -27.58 0.48 8.97
CA ARG A 54 -28.07 1.78 9.50
C ARG A 54 -27.02 2.89 9.53
N ASP A 55 -25.74 2.54 9.65
CA ASP A 55 -24.64 3.51 9.77
C ASP A 55 -23.52 3.22 8.75
N PRO A 56 -23.71 3.62 7.49
CA PRO A 56 -22.74 3.35 6.43
C PRO A 56 -21.42 4.11 6.64
N GLY A 57 -21.40 5.17 7.45
CA GLY A 57 -20.18 5.91 7.82
C GLY A 57 -19.12 5.05 8.51
N VAL A 58 -19.53 3.95 9.15
CA VAL A 58 -18.63 3.01 9.85
C VAL A 58 -17.78 2.19 8.87
N LEU A 59 -18.18 2.08 7.59
CA LEU A 59 -17.35 1.40 6.58
C LEU A 59 -16.09 2.16 6.22
N VAL A 60 -16.07 3.49 6.34
CA VAL A 60 -14.87 4.28 6.00
C VAL A 60 -13.66 3.88 6.87
N PRO A 61 -13.73 3.95 8.21
CA PRO A 61 -12.64 3.47 9.05
C PRO A 61 -12.44 1.95 8.94
N GLY A 62 -13.50 1.17 8.68
CA GLY A 62 -13.41 -0.27 8.42
C GLY A 62 -12.52 -0.61 7.23
N GLY A 63 -12.85 -0.07 6.06
CA GLY A 63 -12.12 -0.29 4.81
C GLY A 63 -10.68 0.23 4.89
N VAL A 64 -10.46 1.39 5.50
CA VAL A 64 -9.10 1.92 5.72
C VAL A 64 -8.25 0.96 6.56
N LEU A 65 -8.77 0.51 7.70
CA LEU A 65 -8.05 -0.38 8.61
C LEU A 65 -7.77 -1.75 7.96
N THR A 66 -8.72 -2.26 7.19
CA THR A 66 -8.55 -3.53 6.48
C THR A 66 -7.52 -3.40 5.36
N VAL A 67 -7.57 -2.37 4.52
CA VAL A 67 -6.59 -2.17 3.43
C VAL A 67 -5.18 -1.96 3.99
N ILE A 68 -5.03 -1.11 5.01
CA ILE A 68 -3.72 -0.85 5.64
C ILE A 68 -3.21 -2.09 6.38
N GLY A 69 -4.08 -2.80 7.10
CA GLY A 69 -3.72 -4.05 7.77
C GLY A 69 -3.25 -5.13 6.78
N CYS A 70 -3.92 -5.25 5.64
CA CYS A 70 -3.50 -6.13 4.55
C CYS A 70 -2.16 -5.70 3.95
N LEU A 71 -1.93 -4.40 3.74
CA LEU A 71 -0.66 -3.86 3.25
C LEU A 71 0.50 -4.20 4.20
N PHE A 72 0.30 -4.01 5.50
CA PHE A 72 1.32 -4.32 6.49
C PHE A 72 1.57 -5.82 6.62
N LEU A 73 0.53 -6.64 6.53
CA LEU A 73 0.70 -8.08 6.46
C LEU A 73 1.53 -8.45 5.23
N PHE A 74 1.20 -7.90 4.05
CA PHE A 74 1.97 -8.10 2.83
C PHE A 74 3.45 -7.69 2.99
N CYS A 75 3.73 -6.52 3.57
CA CYS A 75 5.11 -6.08 3.82
C CYS A 75 5.85 -6.97 4.81
N ASN A 76 5.16 -7.58 5.78
CA ASN A 76 5.78 -8.55 6.68
C ASN A 76 6.13 -9.87 5.98
N LEU A 77 5.35 -10.29 4.99
CA LEU A 77 5.59 -11.54 4.24
C LEU A 77 6.67 -11.37 3.15
N PHE A 78 6.60 -10.28 2.38
CA PHE A 78 7.46 -10.05 1.21
C PHE A 78 8.65 -9.12 1.50
N GLY A 79 8.70 -8.53 2.70
CA GLY A 79 9.75 -7.63 3.14
C GLY A 79 9.35 -6.15 3.09
N TRP A 80 9.83 -5.41 4.08
CA TRP A 80 9.50 -4.00 4.27
C TRP A 80 10.03 -3.06 3.19
N GLY A 81 11.02 -3.51 2.39
CA GLY A 81 11.53 -2.73 1.25
C GLY A 81 10.49 -2.49 0.16
N MET A 82 9.47 -3.36 0.07
CA MET A 82 8.37 -3.23 -0.88
C MET A 82 7.45 -2.04 -0.57
N LEU A 83 7.43 -1.58 0.69
CA LEU A 83 6.64 -0.41 1.12
C LEU A 83 7.01 0.85 0.35
N HIS A 84 8.27 0.98 -0.08
CA HIS A 84 8.73 2.12 -0.88
C HIS A 84 8.03 2.20 -2.25
N GLY A 85 7.60 1.07 -2.84
CA GLY A 85 6.80 1.07 -4.06
C GLY A 85 5.28 1.09 -3.80
N LEU A 86 4.87 0.57 -2.65
CA LEU A 86 3.46 0.35 -2.30
C LEU A 86 2.86 1.49 -1.46
N TRP A 87 3.62 2.52 -1.09
CA TRP A 87 3.11 3.66 -0.32
C TRP A 87 1.84 4.33 -0.89
N PRO A 88 1.59 4.37 -2.23
CA PRO A 88 0.35 4.96 -2.74
C PRO A 88 -0.90 4.19 -2.28
N ILE A 89 -0.75 2.96 -1.78
CA ILE A 89 -1.84 2.20 -1.15
C ILE A 89 -2.35 2.88 0.12
N PHE A 90 -1.54 3.68 0.83
CA PHE A 90 -2.02 4.50 1.95
C PHE A 90 -3.00 5.58 1.49
N VAL A 91 -2.85 6.10 0.27
CA VAL A 91 -3.79 7.06 -0.35
C VAL A 91 -5.01 6.31 -0.91
N LEU A 92 -4.81 5.09 -1.39
CA LEU A 92 -5.89 4.23 -1.88
C LEU A 92 -6.80 3.73 -0.74
N ALA A 93 -6.27 3.50 0.46
CA ALA A 93 -7.03 3.01 1.61
C ALA A 93 -8.28 3.86 1.95
N PRO A 94 -8.19 5.19 2.12
CA PRO A 94 -9.37 6.04 2.31
C PRO A 94 -10.26 6.10 1.06
N ALA A 95 -9.69 5.97 -0.14
CA ALA A 95 -10.49 5.89 -1.37
C ALA A 95 -11.40 4.65 -1.36
N VAL A 96 -10.88 3.50 -0.94
CA VAL A 96 -11.64 2.24 -0.81
C VAL A 96 -12.72 2.38 0.26
N GLY A 97 -12.39 2.90 1.46
CA GLY A 97 -13.38 3.10 2.51
C GLY A 97 -14.51 4.07 2.11
N LEU A 98 -14.18 5.15 1.40
CA LEU A 98 -15.16 6.09 0.85
C LEU A 98 -15.99 5.46 -0.29
N PHE A 99 -15.40 4.59 -1.11
CA PHE A 99 -16.10 3.86 -2.16
C PHE A 99 -17.10 2.84 -1.57
N GLU A 100 -16.73 2.16 -0.50
CA GLU A 100 -17.64 1.29 0.25
C GLU A 100 -18.81 2.09 0.86
N LEU A 101 -18.52 3.25 1.47
CA LEU A 101 -19.56 4.18 1.92
C LEU A 101 -20.48 4.63 0.78
N TYR A 102 -19.95 4.89 -0.42
CA TYR A 102 -20.77 5.24 -1.58
C TYR A 102 -21.71 4.09 -1.99
N LEU A 103 -21.19 2.85 -2.06
CA LEU A 103 -21.95 1.68 -2.46
C LEU A 103 -23.09 1.36 -1.47
N PHE A 104 -22.80 1.44 -0.18
CA PHE A 104 -23.70 0.98 0.89
C PHE A 104 -24.46 2.11 1.60
N GLY A 105 -24.05 3.36 1.42
CA GLY A 105 -24.61 4.55 2.09
C GLY A 105 -25.54 5.42 1.24
N GLY A 106 -26.17 4.84 0.22
CA GLY A 106 -27.19 5.54 -0.58
C GLY A 106 -26.67 6.23 -1.85
N ARG A 107 -25.48 5.87 -2.35
CA ARG A 107 -24.95 6.31 -3.65
C ARG A 107 -24.92 7.82 -3.87
N ASN A 108 -24.57 8.58 -2.83
CA ASN A 108 -24.44 10.03 -2.95
C ASN A 108 -23.32 10.41 -3.94
N PRO A 109 -23.63 11.08 -5.07
CA PRO A 109 -22.65 11.37 -6.11
C PRO A 109 -21.52 12.30 -5.63
N GLY A 110 -21.76 13.09 -4.57
CA GLY A 110 -20.74 13.96 -3.97
C GLY A 110 -19.53 13.20 -3.40
N LEU A 111 -19.68 11.93 -3.01
CA LEU A 111 -18.56 11.10 -2.54
C LEU A 111 -17.69 10.55 -3.67
N LEU A 112 -18.18 10.52 -4.91
CA LEU A 112 -17.41 10.01 -6.04
C LEU A 112 -16.24 10.94 -6.40
N VAL A 113 -16.39 12.24 -6.17
CA VAL A 113 -15.31 13.21 -6.42
C VAL A 113 -14.06 12.89 -5.59
N PRO A 114 -14.12 12.78 -4.25
CA PRO A 114 -12.94 12.41 -3.47
C PRO A 114 -12.45 10.99 -3.76
N VAL A 115 -13.35 10.02 -3.98
CA VAL A 115 -12.95 8.64 -4.33
C VAL A 115 -12.15 8.61 -5.63
N THR A 116 -12.63 9.28 -6.68
CA THR A 116 -11.96 9.30 -7.98
C THR A 116 -10.63 10.03 -7.92
N VAL A 117 -10.56 11.19 -7.24
CA VAL A 117 -9.32 11.94 -7.07
C VAL A 117 -8.29 11.10 -6.29
N LEU A 118 -8.67 10.53 -5.15
CA LEU A 118 -7.75 9.71 -4.33
C LEU A 118 -7.28 8.47 -5.09
N THR A 119 -8.17 7.81 -5.82
CA THR A 119 -7.82 6.64 -6.63
C THR A 119 -6.88 7.02 -7.77
N LEU A 120 -7.15 8.14 -8.46
CA LEU A 120 -6.32 8.59 -9.57
C LEU A 120 -4.92 8.99 -9.09
N VAL A 121 -4.83 9.71 -7.97
CA VAL A 121 -3.55 10.03 -7.32
C VAL A 121 -2.81 8.75 -6.95
N ALA A 122 -3.46 7.81 -6.26
CA ALA A 122 -2.83 6.55 -5.87
C ALA A 122 -2.30 5.75 -7.08
N VAL A 123 -3.10 5.64 -8.15
CA VAL A 123 -2.73 4.90 -9.37
C VAL A 123 -1.58 5.59 -10.10
N VAL A 124 -1.61 6.91 -10.25
CA VAL A 124 -0.53 7.68 -10.88
C VAL A 124 0.76 7.47 -10.11
N PHE A 125 0.75 7.65 -8.78
CA PHE A 125 1.94 7.47 -7.97
C PHE A 125 2.43 6.01 -7.96
N LEU A 126 1.54 5.02 -7.99
CA LEU A 126 1.92 3.61 -8.07
C LEU A 126 2.58 3.28 -9.41
N GLY A 127 2.02 3.82 -10.51
CA GLY A 127 2.62 3.76 -11.83
C GLY A 127 4.00 4.43 -11.89
N PHE A 128 4.13 5.62 -11.31
CA PHE A 128 5.41 6.32 -11.19
C PHE A 128 6.43 5.54 -10.36
N ASN A 129 6.05 4.90 -9.26
CA ASN A 129 6.98 4.07 -8.47
C ASN A 129 7.44 2.85 -9.25
N ALA A 130 6.52 2.19 -9.98
CA ALA A 130 6.87 1.06 -10.84
C ALA A 130 7.84 1.47 -11.96
N LEU A 131 7.58 2.62 -12.60
CA LEU A 131 8.43 3.17 -13.66
C LEU A 131 9.78 3.68 -13.11
N ASN A 132 9.81 4.36 -11.95
CA ASN A 132 11.04 4.81 -11.31
C ASN A 132 11.89 3.66 -10.79
N GLY A 133 11.30 2.54 -10.35
CA GLY A 133 12.06 1.33 -10.04
C GLY A 133 12.88 0.86 -11.24
N MET A 134 12.38 1.04 -12.46
CA MET A 134 13.06 0.69 -13.71
C MET A 134 13.99 1.82 -14.23
N PHE A 135 13.55 3.08 -14.22
CA PHE A 135 14.30 4.24 -14.74
C PHE A 135 15.30 4.86 -13.75
N GLY A 136 14.96 4.90 -12.46
CA GLY A 136 15.78 5.47 -11.39
C GLY A 136 17.06 4.67 -11.13
N GLY A 137 17.02 3.35 -11.32
CA GLY A 137 18.23 2.51 -11.31
C GLY A 137 19.22 2.89 -12.41
N ILE A 138 18.70 3.16 -13.62
CA ILE A 138 19.52 3.56 -14.78
C ILE A 138 20.09 4.97 -14.57
N LEU A 139 19.27 5.93 -14.16
CA LEU A 139 19.72 7.30 -13.89
C LEU A 139 20.71 7.37 -12.71
N GLY A 140 20.50 6.56 -11.66
CA GLY A 140 21.42 6.45 -10.54
C GLY A 140 22.78 5.90 -10.97
N LEU A 141 22.82 4.84 -11.77
CA LEU A 141 24.05 4.30 -12.36
C LEU A 141 24.77 5.33 -13.25
N VAL A 142 24.01 6.08 -14.06
CA VAL A 142 24.57 7.15 -14.91
C VAL A 142 25.16 8.27 -14.05
N LEU A 143 24.48 8.73 -13.00
CA LEU A 143 25.00 9.76 -12.10
C LEU A 143 26.22 9.30 -11.31
N VAL A 144 26.24 8.04 -10.85
CA VAL A 144 27.42 7.45 -10.19
C VAL A 144 28.59 7.35 -11.17
N GLY A 145 28.34 6.94 -12.42
CA GLY A 145 29.35 6.90 -13.47
C GLY A 145 29.91 8.29 -13.82
N VAL A 146 29.05 9.30 -13.95
CA VAL A 146 29.44 10.69 -14.20
C VAL A 146 30.20 11.27 -13.00
N GLY A 147 29.73 11.00 -11.77
CA GLY A 147 30.41 11.41 -10.54
C GLY A 147 31.80 10.78 -10.40
N ALA A 148 31.95 9.49 -10.70
CA ALA A 148 33.24 8.82 -10.73
C ALA A 148 34.17 9.42 -11.79
N TRP A 149 33.66 9.71 -13.00
CA TRP A 149 34.45 10.31 -14.06
C TRP A 149 34.96 11.72 -13.70
N VAL A 150 34.15 12.53 -13.01
CA VAL A 150 34.57 13.87 -12.55
C VAL A 150 35.62 13.78 -11.44
N LEU A 151 35.54 12.79 -10.55
CA LEU A 151 36.50 12.58 -9.47
C LEU A 151 37.86 12.08 -9.99
N PHE A 152 37.86 11.16 -10.95
CA PHE A 152 39.10 10.64 -11.54
C PHE A 152 39.64 11.51 -12.70
N GLY A 153 38.79 12.36 -13.31
CA GLY A 153 39.16 13.25 -14.42
C GLY A 153 39.82 14.57 -14.00
N ARG A 154 39.90 14.87 -12.69
CA ARG A 154 40.56 16.09 -12.16
C ARG A 154 41.92 15.85 -11.50
N GLY A 155 42.56 14.71 -11.80
CA GLY A 155 43.90 14.37 -11.32
C GLY A 155 45.06 14.84 -12.21
N GLY A 156 45.11 16.10 -12.65
CA GLY A 156 46.32 16.57 -13.32
C GLY A 156 46.32 17.96 -13.94
N LYS A 157 46.50 19.01 -13.12
CA LYS A 157 47.41 20.12 -13.46
C LYS A 157 48.02 20.70 -12.19
N LYS A 158 49.14 20.11 -11.79
CA LYS A 158 50.16 20.78 -11.00
C LYS A 158 50.84 21.81 -11.92
N LYS A 159 50.93 23.07 -11.52
CA LYS A 159 52.04 23.92 -11.93
C LYS A 159 52.35 24.92 -10.83
N ASP A 160 53.53 24.70 -10.28
CA ASP A 160 54.21 25.48 -9.28
C ASP A 160 54.75 26.80 -9.91
N SER A 161 54.89 27.82 -9.05
CA SER A 161 55.74 29.03 -9.12
C SER A 161 55.69 30.03 -10.28
N PHE A 162 55.47 31.31 -9.90
CA PHE A 162 56.25 32.53 -10.19
C PHE A 162 55.32 33.75 -10.36
N PHE A 163 55.10 34.49 -9.28
CA PHE A 163 55.56 35.88 -9.10
C PHE A 163 55.39 36.29 -7.64
#